data_AF-A0A9D6MMX1-F1
#
_entry.id   AF-A0A9D6MMX1-F1
#
_cell.length_a   1.000
_cell.length_b   1.000
_cell.length_c   1.000
_cell.angle_alpha   90.00
_cell.angle_beta   90.00
_cell.angle_gamma   90.00
#
_symmetry.space_group_name_H-M   'P 1'
#
loop_
_entity.id
_entity.type
_entity.pdbx_description
1 polymer ?
#
loop_
_entity_poly.entity_id
_entity_poly.type
_entity_poly.pdbx_seq_one_letter_code
_entity_poly.pdbx_strand_id
1 'polypeptide(L)'
;MTRWTTLVAIALALVSAVSASPSEAAGVQTEGGRFVGEGRCGAPTCHGAGLPSTEAAKRDWHPWKSARTQWNTSSIDHHSRAYRTLETEGAKAIANYMGIKATESEKCLVCHAPAAPTVEGSTHVRNEGVTCEHCHGPAESWLKPHVERDWKAHRAEYAGRGFYDNSNLLSRARKCASCHVDIDHEIVAGGHPPLQFEMVAYAQLMKHWDDQKLAINSFTIDPTLWALGQVTGLRRSLAMLSDRAGNTNYQSIGKVSHFQSGNCYQCHHKLVDDALRQTSGHYAMVEAVFTTLFPDQQGALASQWSGVSAGAGSSSEQARERAAALESWLAPYEERILRQGIGRDATRRMLGHITASGETLKRVERFSFSRSPTGNTVRVGSVSAPWWWTTGAPEQTALAIESLCEPAFERKSCIAPGGAIEKDLRQLLNALDRFDYRPDQFSQTLGVIHSKLFR
;
A
#
# COMPACT_ATOMS: atom_id res chain seq x y z
N MET A 1 82.23 -17.54 5.62
CA MET A 1 81.75 -18.65 4.79
C MET A 1 80.44 -19.15 5.39
N THR A 2 79.36 -19.13 4.59
CA THR A 2 78.14 -19.97 4.68
C THR A 2 77.50 -20.16 6.06
N ARG A 3 76.51 -19.32 6.44
CA ARG A 3 75.05 -19.45 6.19
C ARG A 3 74.49 -20.82 6.62
N TRP A 4 73.39 -20.78 7.39
CA TRP A 4 72.15 -21.58 7.31
C TRP A 4 71.45 -21.54 8.68
N THR A 5 70.62 -20.51 8.90
CA THR A 5 69.64 -20.48 10.00
C THR A 5 68.28 -20.28 9.38
N THR A 6 67.46 -21.32 9.48
CA THR A 6 66.08 -21.43 9.02
C THR A 6 65.22 -20.41 9.77
N LEU A 7 64.75 -19.37 9.08
CA LEU A 7 63.69 -18.50 9.58
C LEU A 7 62.34 -19.13 9.23
N VAL A 8 61.65 -19.66 10.25
CA VAL A 8 60.23 -20.05 10.16
C VAL A 8 59.42 -18.75 10.17
N ALA A 9 58.90 -18.35 9.01
CA ALA A 9 57.92 -17.28 8.91
C ALA A 9 56.55 -17.81 9.36
N ILE A 10 56.14 -17.47 10.58
CA ILE A 10 54.76 -17.65 11.03
C ILE A 10 53.93 -16.54 10.37
N ALA A 11 53.23 -16.87 9.28
CA ALA A 11 52.19 -16.03 8.73
C ALA A 11 50.96 -16.11 9.65
N LEU A 12 50.75 -15.11 10.51
CA LEU A 12 49.46 -14.89 11.15
C LEU A 12 48.45 -14.47 10.06
N ALA A 13 47.63 -15.42 9.62
CA ALA A 13 46.41 -15.10 8.90
C ALA A 13 45.41 -14.51 9.90
N LEU A 14 45.28 -13.17 9.89
CA LEU A 14 44.15 -12.47 10.49
C LEU A 14 42.90 -12.86 9.70
N VAL A 15 42.17 -13.87 10.18
CA VAL A 15 40.81 -14.16 9.73
C VAL A 15 39.92 -13.07 10.30
N SER A 16 39.74 -11.99 9.53
CA SER A 16 38.65 -11.05 9.75
C SER A 16 37.33 -11.81 9.53
N ALA A 17 36.66 -12.16 10.63
CA ALA A 17 35.29 -12.65 10.59
C ALA A 17 34.39 -11.51 10.07
N VAL A 18 34.24 -11.44 8.74
CA VAL A 18 33.18 -10.68 8.11
C VAL A 18 31.88 -11.42 8.46
N SER A 19 31.18 -10.92 9.47
CA SER A 19 29.79 -11.28 9.72
C SER A 19 28.96 -10.81 8.52
N ALA A 20 28.82 -11.68 7.54
CA ALA A 20 27.86 -11.52 6.47
C ALA A 20 26.47 -11.60 7.09
N SER A 21 25.82 -10.45 7.28
CA SER A 21 24.40 -10.39 7.59
C SER A 21 23.64 -11.10 6.47
N PRO A 22 22.81 -12.12 6.76
CA PRO A 22 21.99 -12.71 5.73
C PRO A 22 20.98 -11.65 5.26
N SER A 23 21.04 -11.33 3.97
CA SER A 23 19.97 -10.65 3.25
C SER A 23 18.76 -11.57 3.27
N GLU A 24 17.85 -11.36 4.23
CA GLU A 24 16.51 -11.94 4.18
C GLU A 24 15.64 -11.11 3.22
N ALA A 25 15.98 -11.17 1.94
CA ALA A 25 14.97 -11.25 0.89
C ALA A 25 14.53 -12.72 0.78
N ALA A 26 14.06 -13.29 1.89
CA ALA A 26 13.39 -14.57 1.90
C ALA A 26 11.91 -14.26 2.02
N GLY A 27 11.20 -14.32 0.89
CA GLY A 27 9.77 -14.55 0.95
C GLY A 27 9.57 -15.75 1.86
N VAL A 28 8.77 -15.59 2.91
CA VAL A 28 8.30 -16.70 3.72
C VAL A 28 7.59 -17.64 2.76
N GLN A 29 8.32 -18.62 2.23
CA GLN A 29 7.71 -19.86 1.80
C GLN A 29 7.27 -20.50 3.10
N THR A 30 6.01 -20.22 3.46
CA THR A 30 5.24 -21.22 4.19
C THR A 30 5.45 -22.53 3.43
N GLU A 31 5.58 -23.68 4.12
CA GLU A 31 5.37 -24.96 3.46
C GLU A 31 3.97 -24.90 2.82
N GLY A 32 3.96 -24.49 1.56
CA GLY A 32 2.91 -23.59 1.08
C GLY A 32 1.80 -24.43 0.54
N GLY A 33 0.62 -24.35 1.15
CA GLY A 33 -0.58 -24.94 0.59
C GLY A 33 -0.72 -24.59 -0.89
N ARG A 34 -1.38 -25.45 -1.66
CA ARG A 34 -1.55 -25.27 -3.10
C ARG A 34 -2.88 -24.62 -3.42
N PHE A 35 -2.94 -23.98 -4.59
CA PHE A 35 -4.14 -23.34 -5.12
C PHE A 35 -5.07 -24.36 -5.75
N VAL A 36 -6.36 -24.24 -5.45
CA VAL A 36 -7.42 -25.11 -6.00
C VAL A 36 -8.20 -24.45 -7.14
N GLY A 37 -8.08 -23.14 -7.29
CA GLY A 37 -8.79 -22.33 -8.27
C GLY A 37 -10.00 -21.60 -7.69
N GLU A 38 -10.15 -20.35 -8.09
CA GLU A 38 -11.24 -19.41 -7.80
C GLU A 38 -12.64 -19.95 -8.14
N GLY A 39 -12.75 -20.82 -9.15
CA GLY A 39 -13.98 -21.53 -9.49
C GLY A 39 -14.56 -22.34 -8.33
N ARG A 40 -13.70 -22.86 -7.43
CA ARG A 40 -14.14 -23.60 -6.23
C ARG A 40 -14.82 -22.71 -5.18
N CYS A 41 -14.54 -21.41 -5.20
CA CYS A 41 -15.20 -20.42 -4.35
C CYS A 41 -16.54 -19.96 -4.96
N GLY A 42 -16.66 -20.03 -6.28
CA GLY A 42 -17.66 -19.34 -7.09
C GLY A 42 -19.00 -20.03 -7.29
N ALA A 43 -19.34 -21.08 -6.53
CA ALA A 43 -20.68 -21.66 -6.59
C ALA A 43 -21.74 -20.64 -6.11
N PRO A 44 -22.95 -20.58 -6.70
CA PRO A 44 -23.98 -19.61 -6.32
C PRO A 44 -24.42 -19.67 -4.85
N THR A 45 -24.32 -20.84 -4.22
CA THR A 45 -24.60 -21.05 -2.79
C THR A 45 -23.44 -20.65 -1.88
N CYS A 46 -22.26 -20.39 -2.45
CA CYS A 46 -21.04 -19.99 -1.76
C CYS A 46 -20.78 -18.48 -1.99
N HIS A 47 -19.75 -18.13 -2.78
CA HIS A 47 -19.38 -16.74 -3.07
C HIS A 47 -19.72 -16.27 -4.49
N GLY A 48 -20.48 -17.07 -5.27
CA GLY A 48 -20.82 -16.79 -6.66
C GLY A 48 -22.25 -16.33 -6.94
N ALA A 49 -22.98 -15.85 -5.93
CA ALA A 49 -24.33 -15.30 -6.15
C ALA A 49 -24.29 -14.09 -7.09
N GLY A 50 -25.36 -13.89 -7.87
CA GLY A 50 -25.49 -12.75 -8.77
C GLY A 50 -25.47 -11.40 -8.03
N LEU A 51 -25.11 -10.34 -8.75
CA LEU A 51 -25.18 -8.97 -8.24
C LEU A 51 -26.64 -8.51 -8.11
N PRO A 52 -26.96 -7.62 -7.17
CA PRO A 52 -28.29 -7.03 -7.10
C PRO A 52 -28.57 -6.22 -8.37
N SER A 53 -29.79 -6.35 -8.88
CA SER A 53 -30.26 -5.65 -10.09
C SER A 53 -30.59 -4.16 -9.87
N THR A 54 -30.53 -3.68 -8.63
CA THR A 54 -30.87 -2.31 -8.23
C THR A 54 -29.93 -1.87 -7.11
N GLU A 55 -29.66 -0.56 -7.01
CA GLU A 55 -28.87 0.02 -5.93
C GLU A 55 -29.57 0.00 -4.56
N ALA A 56 -30.89 -0.23 -4.53
CA ALA A 56 -31.63 -0.36 -3.29
C ALA A 56 -31.14 -1.57 -2.47
N ALA A 57 -30.84 -1.34 -1.19
CA ALA A 57 -30.43 -2.38 -0.25
C ALA A 57 -31.51 -3.48 -0.16
N LYS A 58 -31.16 -4.69 -0.60
CA LYS A 58 -32.03 -5.87 -0.44
C LYS A 58 -31.74 -6.49 0.93
N ARG A 59 -32.78 -6.69 1.74
CA ARG A 59 -32.67 -7.20 3.12
C ARG A 59 -31.88 -8.50 3.25
N ASP A 60 -31.92 -9.34 2.22
CA ASP A 60 -31.33 -10.68 2.23
C ASP A 60 -30.06 -10.79 1.36
N TRP A 61 -29.57 -9.68 0.80
CA TRP A 61 -28.33 -9.64 0.02
C TRP A 61 -27.13 -9.26 0.89
N HIS A 62 -26.04 -9.99 0.68
CA HIS A 62 -24.80 -9.88 1.45
C HIS A 62 -23.62 -9.83 0.46
N PRO A 63 -22.78 -8.78 0.45
CA PRO A 63 -21.64 -8.66 -0.47
C PRO A 63 -20.76 -9.92 -0.57
N TRP A 64 -20.51 -10.63 0.53
CA TRP A 64 -19.67 -11.84 0.49
C TRP A 64 -20.27 -12.97 -0.34
N LYS A 65 -21.61 -13.07 -0.45
CA LYS A 65 -22.26 -14.09 -1.28
C LYS A 65 -21.99 -13.88 -2.76
N SER A 66 -21.72 -12.65 -3.16
CA SER A 66 -21.44 -12.26 -4.55
C SER A 66 -19.95 -11.93 -4.76
N ALA A 67 -19.06 -12.23 -3.82
CA ALA A 67 -17.65 -11.80 -3.88
C ALA A 67 -16.94 -12.26 -5.16
N ARG A 68 -17.14 -13.50 -5.61
CA ARG A 68 -16.56 -13.98 -6.88
C ARG A 68 -17.17 -13.28 -8.09
N THR A 69 -18.47 -12.96 -8.05
CA THR A 69 -19.14 -12.23 -9.12
C THR A 69 -18.62 -10.79 -9.20
N GLN A 70 -18.41 -10.13 -8.06
CA GLN A 70 -17.80 -8.80 -7.97
C GLN A 70 -16.36 -8.82 -8.49
N TRP A 71 -15.56 -9.79 -8.03
CA TRP A 71 -14.20 -10.02 -8.51
C TRP A 71 -14.14 -10.14 -10.04
N ASN A 72 -15.00 -10.97 -10.64
CA ASN A 72 -15.03 -11.17 -12.08
C ASN A 72 -15.61 -9.96 -12.86
N THR A 73 -16.28 -9.04 -12.17
CA THR A 73 -16.81 -7.81 -12.78
C THR A 73 -15.72 -6.75 -12.79
N SER A 74 -14.97 -6.66 -13.89
CA SER A 74 -13.79 -5.79 -14.01
C SER A 74 -14.03 -4.28 -13.82
N SER A 75 -15.28 -3.81 -13.82
CA SER A 75 -15.64 -2.43 -13.48
C SER A 75 -15.85 -2.20 -11.98
N ILE A 76 -15.92 -3.28 -11.19
CA ILE A 76 -16.02 -3.28 -9.73
C ILE A 76 -14.65 -3.62 -9.15
N ASP A 77 -14.12 -4.82 -9.44
CA ASP A 77 -12.83 -5.26 -8.94
C ASP A 77 -11.80 -5.32 -10.08
N HIS A 78 -10.70 -4.57 -9.92
CA HIS A 78 -9.63 -4.51 -10.91
C HIS A 78 -8.64 -5.68 -10.83
N HIS A 79 -8.66 -6.46 -9.74
CA HIS A 79 -7.74 -7.57 -9.54
C HIS A 79 -7.87 -8.68 -10.60
N SER A 80 -9.10 -8.96 -11.07
CA SER A 80 -9.37 -9.95 -12.13
C SER A 80 -8.89 -9.54 -13.52
N ARG A 81 -8.53 -8.26 -13.71
CA ARG A 81 -7.93 -7.74 -14.95
C ARG A 81 -6.47 -7.35 -14.80
N ALA A 82 -5.85 -7.59 -13.65
CA ALA A 82 -4.50 -7.14 -13.37
C ALA A 82 -3.49 -7.70 -14.40
N TYR A 83 -3.59 -8.98 -14.76
CA TYR A 83 -2.76 -9.55 -15.83
C TYR A 83 -2.98 -8.84 -17.18
N ARG A 84 -4.24 -8.58 -17.56
CA ARG A 84 -4.58 -7.89 -18.82
C ARG A 84 -4.01 -6.47 -18.88
N THR A 85 -3.78 -5.81 -17.75
CA THR A 85 -3.06 -4.52 -17.72
C THR A 85 -1.65 -4.65 -18.30
N LEU A 86 -0.98 -5.78 -18.13
CA LEU A 86 0.35 -6.05 -18.68
C LEU A 86 0.36 -6.21 -20.21
N GLU A 87 -0.79 -6.43 -20.82
CA GLU A 87 -0.96 -6.56 -22.27
C GLU A 87 -1.16 -5.21 -22.97
N THR A 88 -1.32 -4.12 -22.20
CA THR A 88 -1.50 -2.77 -22.74
C THR A 88 -0.20 -2.22 -23.31
N GLU A 89 -0.29 -1.30 -24.27
CA GLU A 89 0.89 -0.65 -24.87
C GLU A 89 1.74 0.12 -23.83
N GLY A 90 1.10 0.70 -22.81
CA GLY A 90 1.80 1.36 -21.70
C GLY A 90 2.65 0.38 -20.89
N ALA A 91 2.10 -0.77 -20.52
CA ALA A 91 2.85 -1.80 -19.79
C ALA A 91 3.98 -2.42 -20.64
N LYS A 92 3.72 -2.65 -21.95
CA LYS A 92 4.76 -3.09 -22.89
C LYS A 92 5.89 -2.08 -23.01
N ALA A 93 5.59 -0.78 -23.04
CA ALA A 93 6.62 0.26 -23.08
C ALA A 93 7.50 0.26 -21.83
N ILE A 94 6.90 0.13 -20.64
CA ILE A 94 7.64 -0.02 -19.37
C ILE A 94 8.52 -1.27 -19.39
N ALA A 95 7.99 -2.41 -19.83
CA ALA A 95 8.75 -3.65 -19.92
C ALA A 95 9.90 -3.59 -20.95
N ASN A 96 9.67 -2.95 -22.10
CA ASN A 96 10.69 -2.74 -23.13
C ASN A 96 11.85 -1.89 -22.61
N TYR A 97 11.59 -0.88 -21.75
CA TYR A 97 12.64 -0.09 -21.09
C TYR A 97 13.61 -0.98 -20.29
N MET A 98 13.10 -2.01 -19.61
CA MET A 98 13.90 -2.97 -18.85
C MET A 98 14.44 -4.13 -19.70
N GLY A 99 14.03 -4.24 -20.98
CA GLY A 99 14.36 -5.37 -21.85
C GLY A 99 13.73 -6.69 -21.40
N ILE A 100 12.56 -6.63 -20.77
CA ILE A 100 11.76 -7.78 -20.32
C ILE A 100 10.43 -7.81 -21.08
N LYS A 101 9.67 -8.89 -20.94
CA LYS A 101 8.26 -8.94 -21.34
C LYS A 101 7.37 -8.84 -20.10
N ALA A 102 6.42 -7.92 -20.11
CA ALA A 102 5.55 -7.64 -18.97
C ALA A 102 4.83 -8.91 -18.47
N THR A 103 4.28 -9.70 -19.38
CA THR A 103 3.49 -10.90 -19.10
C THR A 103 4.31 -12.14 -18.72
N GLU A 104 5.64 -12.09 -18.82
CA GLU A 104 6.53 -13.23 -18.52
C GLU A 104 7.46 -12.94 -17.33
N SER A 105 7.68 -11.67 -16.97
CA SER A 105 8.62 -11.30 -15.92
C SER A 105 7.97 -11.23 -14.54
N GLU A 106 8.55 -11.94 -13.57
CA GLU A 106 8.13 -11.87 -12.17
C GLU A 106 8.20 -10.46 -11.56
N LYS A 107 9.03 -9.56 -12.12
CA LYS A 107 9.04 -8.13 -11.73
C LYS A 107 7.65 -7.50 -11.87
N CYS A 108 6.89 -7.86 -12.90
CA CYS A 108 5.54 -7.37 -13.13
C CYS A 108 4.49 -8.33 -12.53
N LEU A 109 4.70 -9.64 -12.68
CA LEU A 109 3.72 -10.65 -12.28
C LEU A 109 3.55 -10.76 -10.77
N VAL A 110 4.54 -10.37 -9.96
CA VAL A 110 4.43 -10.40 -8.48
C VAL A 110 3.21 -9.64 -7.93
N CYS A 111 2.73 -8.61 -8.64
CA CYS A 111 1.51 -7.87 -8.27
C CYS A 111 0.34 -8.10 -9.25
N HIS A 112 0.62 -8.45 -10.51
CA HIS A 112 -0.41 -8.53 -11.56
C HIS A 112 -0.96 -9.93 -11.82
N ALA A 113 -0.18 -10.97 -11.50
CA ALA A 113 -0.56 -12.38 -11.58
C ALA A 113 0.46 -13.22 -10.78
N PRO A 114 0.42 -13.11 -9.43
CA PRO A 114 1.45 -13.68 -8.59
C PRO A 114 1.57 -15.19 -8.80
N ALA A 115 2.79 -15.72 -8.66
CA ALA A 115 3.01 -17.15 -8.83
C ALA A 115 2.29 -17.94 -7.72
N ALA A 116 1.68 -19.06 -8.10
CA ALA A 116 0.94 -19.91 -7.18
C ALA A 116 1.15 -21.40 -7.54
N PRO A 117 1.68 -22.23 -6.62
CA PRO A 117 1.65 -23.69 -6.78
C PRO A 117 0.20 -24.18 -6.79
N THR A 118 -0.16 -25.12 -7.66
CA THR A 118 -1.55 -25.59 -7.83
C THR A 118 -1.70 -27.07 -7.53
N VAL A 119 -2.82 -27.51 -6.96
CA VAL A 119 -3.12 -28.96 -6.84
C VAL A 119 -3.33 -29.60 -8.22
N GLU A 120 -3.22 -30.92 -8.31
CA GLU A 120 -3.67 -31.64 -9.50
C GLU A 120 -5.17 -31.38 -9.74
N GLY A 121 -5.54 -31.07 -10.99
CA GLY A 121 -6.93 -30.73 -11.34
C GLY A 121 -7.41 -29.38 -10.81
N SER A 122 -6.50 -28.51 -10.36
CA SER A 122 -6.80 -27.11 -10.05
C SER A 122 -7.39 -26.38 -11.26
N THR A 123 -8.34 -25.47 -11.03
CA THR A 123 -8.87 -24.60 -12.09
C THR A 123 -8.16 -23.26 -12.17
N HIS A 124 -7.15 -23.01 -11.31
CA HIS A 124 -6.44 -21.75 -11.28
C HIS A 124 -5.75 -21.47 -12.62
N VAL A 125 -6.03 -20.31 -13.22
CA VAL A 125 -5.30 -19.83 -14.40
C VAL A 125 -4.58 -18.54 -14.05
N ARG A 126 -3.25 -18.52 -14.26
CA ARG A 126 -2.40 -17.38 -13.88
C ARG A 126 -2.84 -16.07 -14.55
N ASN A 127 -3.34 -16.11 -15.78
CA ASN A 127 -3.77 -14.91 -16.51
C ASN A 127 -5.13 -14.33 -16.04
N GLU A 128 -5.78 -14.94 -15.06
CA GLU A 128 -6.93 -14.36 -14.35
C GLU A 128 -6.52 -13.29 -13.33
N GLY A 129 -5.21 -13.03 -13.21
CA GLY A 129 -4.66 -11.99 -12.36
C GLY A 129 -4.66 -12.37 -10.88
N VAL A 130 -5.04 -11.42 -10.02
CA VAL A 130 -5.06 -11.62 -8.58
C VAL A 130 -6.39 -12.25 -8.18
N THR A 131 -6.42 -13.58 -8.05
CA THR A 131 -7.58 -14.40 -7.65
C THR A 131 -7.82 -14.44 -6.14
N CYS A 132 -8.93 -15.07 -5.71
CA CYS A 132 -9.34 -15.18 -4.30
C CYS A 132 -8.24 -15.68 -3.36
N GLU A 133 -7.47 -16.68 -3.79
CA GLU A 133 -6.44 -17.36 -3.00
C GLU A 133 -5.18 -16.50 -2.80
N HIS A 134 -4.97 -15.45 -3.59
CA HIS A 134 -3.89 -14.49 -3.34
C HIS A 134 -4.15 -13.66 -2.08
N CYS A 135 -5.42 -13.36 -1.80
CA CYS A 135 -5.84 -12.61 -0.61
C CYS A 135 -6.15 -13.54 0.56
N HIS A 136 -6.89 -14.64 0.34
CA HIS A 136 -7.33 -15.58 1.38
C HIS A 136 -6.32 -16.70 1.67
N GLY A 137 -5.23 -16.76 0.91
CA GLY A 137 -4.23 -17.82 0.98
C GLY A 137 -4.63 -19.08 0.19
N PRO A 138 -3.70 -20.02 -0.01
CA PRO A 138 -3.93 -21.24 -0.78
C PRO A 138 -4.95 -22.16 -0.11
N ALA A 139 -5.99 -22.57 -0.84
CA ALA A 139 -7.17 -23.18 -0.23
C ALA A 139 -7.12 -24.71 -0.07
N GLU A 140 -6.08 -25.40 -0.56
CA GLU A 140 -5.96 -26.87 -0.47
C GLU A 140 -6.27 -27.42 0.92
N SER A 141 -5.72 -26.79 1.97
CA SER A 141 -5.81 -27.30 3.34
C SER A 141 -6.92 -26.70 4.19
N TRP A 142 -7.67 -25.72 3.68
CA TRP A 142 -8.75 -25.04 4.43
C TRP A 142 -10.10 -24.96 3.70
N LEU A 143 -10.18 -25.24 2.39
CA LEU A 143 -11.44 -25.18 1.64
C LEU A 143 -12.50 -26.15 2.19
N LYS A 144 -12.14 -27.40 2.47
CA LYS A 144 -13.07 -28.38 3.04
C LYS A 144 -13.49 -27.99 4.47
N PRO A 145 -12.57 -27.70 5.41
CA PRO A 145 -12.96 -27.20 6.73
C PRO A 145 -13.80 -25.92 6.73
N HIS A 146 -13.65 -25.07 5.71
CA HIS A 146 -14.39 -23.82 5.57
C HIS A 146 -15.91 -23.97 5.51
N VAL A 147 -16.40 -25.09 4.96
CA VAL A 147 -17.84 -25.36 4.87
C VAL A 147 -18.38 -26.13 6.08
N GLU A 148 -17.52 -26.53 7.01
CA GLU A 148 -17.91 -27.25 8.21
C GLU A 148 -18.55 -26.31 9.24
N ARG A 149 -19.46 -26.86 10.05
CA ARG A 149 -20.28 -26.09 11.01
C ARG A 149 -19.46 -25.39 12.09
N ASP A 150 -18.30 -25.93 12.42
CA ASP A 150 -17.38 -25.49 13.46
C ASP A 150 -16.25 -24.57 12.94
N TRP A 151 -16.24 -24.22 11.64
CA TRP A 151 -15.24 -23.33 11.03
C TRP A 151 -14.93 -22.09 11.90
N LYS A 152 -15.98 -21.44 12.42
CA LYS A 152 -15.84 -20.23 13.22
C LYS A 152 -15.13 -20.47 14.56
N ALA A 153 -15.31 -21.64 15.17
CA ALA A 153 -14.67 -22.00 16.43
C ALA A 153 -13.18 -22.27 16.25
N HIS A 154 -12.80 -22.86 15.11
CA HIS A 154 -11.41 -23.24 14.79
C HIS A 154 -10.70 -22.25 13.88
N ARG A 155 -11.30 -21.08 13.60
CA ARG A 155 -10.85 -20.17 12.53
C ARG A 155 -9.37 -19.78 12.64
N ALA A 156 -8.92 -19.48 13.86
CA ALA A 156 -7.55 -19.06 14.14
C ALA A 156 -6.52 -20.15 13.85
N GLU A 157 -6.90 -21.44 13.94
CA GLU A 157 -6.01 -22.58 13.71
C GLU A 157 -5.68 -22.76 12.23
N TYR A 158 -6.54 -22.27 11.32
CA TYR A 158 -6.33 -22.41 9.88
C TYR A 158 -5.21 -21.53 9.32
N ALA A 159 -4.67 -20.59 10.10
CA ALA A 159 -3.45 -19.86 9.72
C ALA A 159 -2.30 -20.84 9.41
N GLY A 160 -2.15 -21.89 10.23
CA GLY A 160 -1.17 -22.97 10.00
C GLY A 160 -1.48 -23.85 8.78
N ARG A 161 -2.67 -23.70 8.18
CA ARG A 161 -3.09 -24.40 6.96
C ARG A 161 -3.07 -23.49 5.72
N GLY A 162 -2.41 -22.33 5.82
CA GLY A 162 -2.32 -21.36 4.73
C GLY A 162 -3.52 -20.43 4.60
N PHE A 163 -4.51 -20.46 5.50
CA PHE A 163 -5.61 -19.50 5.48
C PHE A 163 -5.13 -18.13 5.95
N TYR A 164 -5.30 -17.14 5.08
CA TYR A 164 -5.04 -15.74 5.40
C TYR A 164 -6.33 -15.07 5.86
N ASP A 165 -6.45 -14.86 7.17
CA ASP A 165 -7.65 -14.29 7.75
C ASP A 165 -7.73 -12.76 7.55
N ASN A 166 -8.34 -12.35 6.44
CA ASN A 166 -8.62 -10.95 6.15
C ASN A 166 -9.61 -10.27 7.12
N SER A 167 -10.22 -10.95 8.09
CA SER A 167 -10.96 -10.25 9.15
C SER A 167 -10.06 -9.65 10.23
N ASN A 168 -8.83 -10.15 10.37
CA ASN A 168 -7.81 -9.47 11.14
C ASN A 168 -7.38 -8.21 10.35
N LEU A 169 -7.68 -7.03 10.89
CA LEU A 169 -7.49 -5.76 10.18
C LEU A 169 -6.02 -5.47 9.85
N LEU A 170 -5.09 -5.88 10.73
CA LEU A 170 -3.66 -5.71 10.48
C LEU A 170 -3.17 -6.63 9.37
N SER A 171 -3.60 -7.89 9.37
CA SER A 171 -3.31 -8.82 8.28
C SER A 171 -3.86 -8.26 6.97
N ARG A 172 -5.13 -7.84 6.93
CA ARG A 172 -5.71 -7.21 5.74
C ARG A 172 -4.86 -6.04 5.22
N ALA A 173 -4.49 -5.09 6.09
CA ALA A 173 -3.65 -3.95 5.72
C ALA A 173 -2.30 -4.39 5.13
N ARG A 174 -1.60 -5.33 5.79
CA ARG A 174 -0.31 -5.86 5.32
C ARG A 174 -0.42 -6.57 3.97
N LYS A 175 -1.49 -7.34 3.74
CA LYS A 175 -1.72 -8.02 2.46
C LYS A 175 -1.90 -7.01 1.33
N CYS A 176 -2.72 -5.97 1.50
CA CYS A 176 -2.90 -4.94 0.47
C CYS A 176 -1.60 -4.15 0.23
N ALA A 177 -0.92 -3.75 1.30
CA ALA A 177 0.34 -3.01 1.22
C ALA A 177 1.51 -3.82 0.64
N SER A 178 1.36 -5.15 0.49
CA SER A 178 2.38 -5.99 -0.15
C SER A 178 2.56 -5.68 -1.64
N CYS A 179 1.51 -5.18 -2.31
CA CYS A 179 1.53 -4.82 -3.73
C CYS A 179 1.24 -3.34 -4.00
N HIS A 180 0.55 -2.64 -3.09
CA HIS A 180 0.03 -1.29 -3.32
C HIS A 180 0.86 -0.14 -2.74
N VAL A 181 2.03 -0.43 -2.16
CA VAL A 181 2.92 0.62 -1.59
C VAL A 181 4.27 0.64 -2.29
N ASP A 182 4.96 -0.50 -2.31
CA ASP A 182 6.34 -0.59 -2.78
C ASP A 182 6.43 -1.48 -4.02
N ILE A 183 7.17 -0.99 -5.02
CA ILE A 183 7.54 -1.69 -6.24
C ILE A 183 8.99 -1.35 -6.60
N ASP A 184 9.62 -2.30 -7.28
CA ASP A 184 10.95 -2.18 -7.85
C ASP A 184 11.08 -0.85 -8.60
N HIS A 185 12.12 -0.11 -8.28
CA HIS A 185 12.32 1.24 -8.80
C HIS A 185 12.62 1.24 -10.32
N GLU A 186 13.11 0.15 -10.93
CA GLU A 186 13.28 0.04 -12.39
C GLU A 186 11.92 0.09 -13.10
N ILE A 187 10.87 -0.45 -12.46
CA ILE A 187 9.49 -0.39 -12.95
C ILE A 187 8.99 1.07 -12.93
N VAL A 188 9.28 1.80 -11.85
CA VAL A 188 8.96 3.24 -11.73
C VAL A 188 9.75 4.07 -12.74
N ALA A 189 11.05 3.79 -12.91
CA ALA A 189 11.92 4.46 -13.87
C ALA A 189 11.46 4.24 -15.32
N GLY A 190 10.91 3.05 -15.63
CA GLY A 190 10.29 2.73 -16.91
C GLY A 190 8.97 3.45 -17.18
N GLY A 191 8.42 4.18 -16.19
CA GLY A 191 7.21 4.99 -16.32
C GLY A 191 5.97 4.41 -15.65
N HIS A 192 6.12 3.41 -14.77
CA HIS A 192 4.99 2.94 -13.97
C HIS A 192 4.48 4.08 -13.07
N PRO A 193 3.15 4.34 -13.04
CA PRO A 193 2.59 5.34 -12.15
C PRO A 193 2.96 5.06 -10.68
N PRO A 194 3.20 6.08 -9.85
CA PRO A 194 3.35 5.88 -8.41
C PRO A 194 2.15 5.11 -7.86
N LEU A 195 2.43 4.16 -6.98
CA LEU A 195 1.37 3.46 -6.27
C LEU A 195 0.70 4.40 -5.27
N GLN A 196 -0.59 4.22 -5.08
CA GLN A 196 -1.32 4.85 -3.99
C GLN A 196 -1.83 3.82 -3.02
N PHE A 197 -1.73 4.19 -1.75
CA PHE A 197 -2.27 3.39 -0.69
C PHE A 197 -3.05 4.27 0.27
N GLU A 198 -4.34 3.97 0.36
CA GLU A 198 -5.18 4.33 1.49
C GLU A 198 -6.13 3.16 1.69
N MET A 199 -5.99 2.49 2.83
CA MET A 199 -6.56 1.17 3.03
C MET A 199 -8.09 1.19 2.98
N VAL A 200 -8.72 2.22 3.53
CA VAL A 200 -10.17 2.30 3.65
C VAL A 200 -10.84 2.76 2.36
N ALA A 201 -10.32 3.82 1.74
CA ALA A 201 -10.83 4.44 0.53
C ALA A 201 -10.77 3.47 -0.65
N TYR A 202 -9.64 2.80 -0.85
CA TYR A 202 -9.51 1.83 -1.95
C TYR A 202 -10.30 0.55 -1.70
N ALA A 203 -10.39 0.10 -0.44
CA ALA A 203 -11.21 -1.07 -0.10
C ALA A 203 -12.71 -0.87 -0.41
N GLN A 204 -13.19 0.37 -0.55
CA GLN A 204 -14.58 0.64 -0.97
C GLN A 204 -14.88 0.19 -2.40
N LEU A 205 -13.85 0.09 -3.26
CA LEU A 205 -14.01 -0.27 -4.67
C LEU A 205 -14.29 -1.78 -4.86
N MET A 206 -13.77 -2.63 -3.97
CA MET A 206 -13.84 -4.10 -4.09
C MET A 206 -14.48 -4.77 -2.86
N LYS A 207 -15.74 -4.45 -2.57
CA LYS A 207 -16.41 -4.89 -1.33
C LYS A 207 -16.78 -6.38 -1.32
N HIS A 208 -15.95 -7.22 -0.70
CA HIS A 208 -16.19 -8.67 -0.56
C HIS A 208 -16.73 -9.12 0.81
N TRP A 209 -17.03 -8.20 1.74
CA TRP A 209 -17.40 -8.51 3.12
C TRP A 209 -18.72 -7.83 3.55
N ASP A 210 -19.35 -8.43 4.56
CA ASP A 210 -20.51 -7.83 5.25
C ASP A 210 -20.06 -6.92 6.36
N ASP A 211 -20.57 -5.71 6.32
CA ASP A 211 -20.35 -4.70 7.36
C ASP A 211 -21.52 -4.63 8.36
N GLN A 212 -22.50 -5.53 8.25
CA GLN A 212 -23.83 -5.46 8.90
C GLN A 212 -23.82 -5.54 10.44
N LYS A 213 -22.68 -5.81 11.09
CA LYS A 213 -22.57 -5.78 12.56
C LYS A 213 -22.15 -4.41 13.13
N LEU A 214 -21.75 -3.49 12.27
CA LEU A 214 -21.61 -2.07 12.56
C LEU A 214 -22.81 -1.37 11.89
N ALA A 215 -23.31 -0.26 12.46
CA ALA A 215 -24.63 0.34 12.19
C ALA A 215 -25.05 0.42 10.69
N ILE A 216 -26.37 0.53 10.41
CA ILE A 216 -26.94 0.63 9.06
C ILE A 216 -26.25 1.76 8.26
N ASN A 217 -25.56 1.39 7.19
CA ASN A 217 -24.59 2.17 6.36
C ASN A 217 -23.11 1.99 6.73
N SER A 218 -22.77 1.01 7.54
CA SER A 218 -21.40 0.56 7.72
C SER A 218 -20.85 0.13 6.37
N PHE A 219 -20.07 1.02 5.78
CA PHE A 219 -18.98 0.67 4.89
C PHE A 219 -17.76 0.39 5.76
N THR A 220 -16.67 -0.14 5.23
CA THR A 220 -15.40 -0.33 5.95
C THR A 220 -14.70 1.00 6.28
N ILE A 221 -15.43 1.98 6.81
CA ILE A 221 -14.96 3.21 7.44
C ILE A 221 -14.46 2.94 8.87
N ASP A 222 -13.96 1.72 9.15
CA ASP A 222 -13.42 1.38 10.46
C ASP A 222 -12.17 2.24 10.70
N PRO A 223 -12.19 3.16 11.67
CA PRO A 223 -11.06 4.03 11.95
C PRO A 223 -9.81 3.26 12.38
N THR A 224 -9.98 2.07 12.96
CA THR A 224 -8.89 1.15 13.31
C THR A 224 -8.21 0.64 12.05
N LEU A 225 -8.98 0.21 11.04
CA LEU A 225 -8.43 -0.23 9.75
C LEU A 225 -7.72 0.91 9.03
N TRP A 226 -8.29 2.12 9.07
CA TRP A 226 -7.64 3.33 8.52
C TRP A 226 -6.28 3.57 9.18
N ALA A 227 -6.22 3.62 10.52
CA ALA A 227 -4.98 3.87 11.25
C ALA A 227 -3.93 2.77 11.01
N LEU A 228 -4.35 1.49 11.01
CA LEU A 228 -3.46 0.36 10.67
C LEU A 228 -2.96 0.47 9.23
N GLY A 229 -3.81 0.89 8.30
CA GLY A 229 -3.44 1.18 6.91
C GLY A 229 -2.36 2.25 6.83
N GLN A 230 -2.52 3.37 7.54
CA GLN A 230 -1.54 4.45 7.54
C GLN A 230 -0.19 4.03 8.14
N VAL A 231 -0.20 3.32 9.27
CA VAL A 231 1.06 2.81 9.88
C VAL A 231 1.72 1.76 9.00
N THR A 232 0.95 0.83 8.43
CA THR A 232 1.48 -0.19 7.49
C THR A 232 2.05 0.47 6.24
N GLY A 233 1.34 1.45 5.67
CA GLY A 233 1.78 2.23 4.52
C GLY A 233 3.07 3.00 4.81
N LEU A 234 3.17 3.63 5.99
CA LEU A 234 4.39 4.30 6.43
C LEU A 234 5.57 3.32 6.54
N ARG A 235 5.38 2.17 7.18
CA ARG A 235 6.43 1.14 7.29
C ARG A 235 6.90 0.64 5.92
N ARG A 236 5.96 0.35 5.00
CA ARG A 236 6.30 -0.14 3.65
C ARG A 236 6.95 0.93 2.78
N SER A 237 6.55 2.20 2.92
CA SER A 237 7.20 3.32 2.22
C SER A 237 8.58 3.66 2.79
N LEU A 238 8.81 3.46 4.09
CA LEU A 238 10.15 3.53 4.69
C LEU A 238 11.06 2.39 4.21
N ALA A 239 10.54 1.16 4.08
CA ALA A 239 11.27 0.05 3.48
C ALA A 239 11.65 0.37 2.02
N MET A 240 10.70 0.87 1.23
CA MET A 240 10.95 1.35 -0.14
C MET A 240 12.02 2.45 -0.18
N LEU A 241 11.97 3.42 0.72
CA LEU A 241 12.96 4.50 0.82
C LEU A 241 14.36 3.92 1.15
N SER A 242 14.42 2.98 2.08
CA SER A 242 15.64 2.26 2.46
C SER A 242 16.25 1.51 1.28
N ASP A 243 15.43 0.76 0.54
CA ASP A 243 15.86 -0.05 -0.60
C ASP A 243 16.31 0.81 -1.79
N ARG A 244 15.63 1.94 -2.04
CA ARG A 244 16.00 2.91 -3.08
C ARG A 244 17.23 3.72 -2.74
N ALA A 245 17.49 3.97 -1.47
CA ALA A 245 18.71 4.61 -1.02
C ALA A 245 19.93 3.65 -1.08
N GLY A 246 19.71 2.34 -0.98
CA GLY A 246 20.76 1.33 -1.04
C GLY A 246 21.24 0.93 -2.44
N ASN A 247 22.13 -0.07 -2.50
CA ASN A 247 22.62 -0.67 -3.75
C ASN A 247 21.71 -1.83 -4.18
N THR A 248 20.51 -1.54 -4.69
CA THR A 248 19.67 -2.59 -5.28
C THR A 248 20.21 -3.01 -6.66
N ASN A 249 20.10 -4.29 -7.00
CA ASN A 249 20.65 -4.87 -8.24
C ASN A 249 19.88 -4.38 -9.48
N TYR A 250 20.52 -3.53 -10.28
CA TYR A 250 19.98 -3.04 -11.55
C TYR A 250 20.25 -4.03 -12.69
N GLN A 251 19.22 -4.70 -13.17
CA GLN A 251 19.36 -5.65 -14.28
C GLN A 251 19.49 -4.93 -15.64
N SER A 252 18.90 -3.74 -15.78
CA SER A 252 18.94 -2.95 -17.02
C SER A 252 20.27 -2.21 -17.21
N ILE A 253 20.92 -1.83 -16.11
CA ILE A 253 22.12 -0.98 -16.09
C ILE A 253 23.41 -1.73 -16.42
N GLY A 254 23.47 -3.04 -16.18
CA GLY A 254 24.61 -3.89 -16.59
C GLY A 254 24.87 -3.91 -18.11
N LYS A 255 23.97 -3.33 -18.92
CA LYS A 255 24.09 -3.21 -20.38
C LYS A 255 24.74 -1.90 -20.87
N VAL A 256 25.00 -0.94 -19.98
CA VAL A 256 25.59 0.37 -20.31
C VAL A 256 26.87 0.61 -19.50
N SER A 257 27.99 0.70 -20.21
CA SER A 257 29.36 0.71 -19.65
C SER A 257 29.66 1.84 -18.66
N HIS A 258 28.88 2.93 -18.68
CA HIS A 258 29.12 4.11 -17.84
C HIS A 258 28.60 3.98 -16.39
N PHE A 259 27.91 2.89 -16.05
CA PHE A 259 27.26 2.72 -14.75
C PHE A 259 27.89 1.63 -13.85
N GLN A 260 29.08 1.15 -14.20
CA GLN A 260 29.81 0.12 -13.44
C GLN A 260 30.25 0.57 -12.03
N SER A 261 30.16 1.86 -11.71
CA SER A 261 30.58 2.43 -10.42
C SER A 261 29.53 2.36 -9.31
N GLY A 262 28.31 1.88 -9.60
CA GLY A 262 27.36 1.38 -8.58
C GLY A 262 26.75 2.40 -7.60
N ASN A 263 27.08 3.69 -7.65
CA ASN A 263 26.49 4.69 -6.76
C ASN A 263 25.33 5.42 -7.45
N CYS A 264 24.13 4.86 -7.30
CA CYS A 264 22.91 5.36 -7.92
C CYS A 264 22.35 6.60 -7.22
N TYR A 265 22.74 6.84 -5.96
CA TYR A 265 22.28 7.98 -5.15
C TYR A 265 22.58 9.31 -5.86
N GLN A 266 23.79 9.49 -6.41
CA GLN A 266 24.19 10.75 -7.05
C GLN A 266 23.43 11.08 -8.35
N CYS A 267 22.87 10.08 -9.04
CA CYS A 267 22.17 10.28 -10.32
C CYS A 267 20.64 10.12 -10.21
N HIS A 268 20.14 9.37 -9.21
CA HIS A 268 18.72 9.04 -9.04
C HIS A 268 18.08 9.67 -7.79
N HIS A 269 18.58 10.81 -7.28
CA HIS A 269 17.94 11.59 -6.20
C HIS A 269 16.41 11.67 -6.34
N LYS A 270 15.92 11.80 -7.59
CA LYS A 270 14.49 11.81 -7.91
C LYS A 270 13.69 10.62 -7.34
N LEU A 271 14.25 9.41 -7.36
CA LEU A 271 13.56 8.21 -6.85
C LEU A 271 13.50 8.17 -5.32
N VAL A 272 14.53 8.72 -4.67
CA VAL A 272 14.60 8.91 -3.22
C VAL A 272 13.62 9.99 -2.79
N ASP A 273 13.58 11.15 -3.45
CA ASP A 273 12.60 12.18 -3.08
C ASP A 273 11.16 11.78 -3.45
N ASP A 274 10.96 10.97 -4.51
CA ASP A 274 9.66 10.35 -4.81
C ASP A 274 9.20 9.40 -3.69
N ALA A 275 10.12 8.62 -3.12
CA ALA A 275 9.84 7.76 -1.99
C ALA A 275 9.62 8.57 -0.70
N LEU A 276 10.45 9.59 -0.46
CA LEU A 276 10.33 10.46 0.70
C LEU A 276 8.97 11.16 0.69
N ARG A 277 8.54 11.73 -0.44
CA ARG A 277 7.22 12.34 -0.59
C ARG A 277 6.07 11.40 -0.21
N GLN A 278 6.09 10.17 -0.73
CA GLN A 278 5.11 9.12 -0.38
C GLN A 278 5.10 8.84 1.12
N THR A 279 6.29 8.71 1.68
CA THR A 279 6.50 8.46 3.11
C THR A 279 5.98 9.63 3.95
N SER A 280 6.20 10.88 3.52
CA SER A 280 5.72 12.10 4.19
C SER A 280 4.20 12.15 4.28
N GLY A 281 3.50 11.69 3.24
CA GLY A 281 2.04 11.63 3.23
C GLY A 281 1.51 10.69 4.32
N HIS A 282 2.05 9.47 4.41
CA HIS A 282 1.68 8.53 5.47
C HIS A 282 2.13 9.01 6.85
N TYR A 283 3.33 9.59 6.97
CA TYR A 283 3.83 10.17 8.21
C TYR A 283 2.85 11.19 8.80
N ALA A 284 2.34 12.11 7.99
CA ALA A 284 1.40 13.14 8.45
C ALA A 284 0.11 12.53 9.02
N MET A 285 -0.38 11.43 8.45
CA MET A 285 -1.55 10.72 8.99
C MET A 285 -1.21 9.95 10.26
N VAL A 286 -0.03 9.32 10.32
CA VAL A 286 0.46 8.61 11.51
C VAL A 286 0.71 9.58 12.67
N GLU A 287 1.14 10.81 12.41
CA GLU A 287 1.26 11.87 13.42
C GLU A 287 -0.09 12.18 14.08
N ALA A 288 -1.19 12.23 13.31
CA ALA A 288 -2.54 12.39 13.85
C ALA A 288 -2.97 11.19 14.72
N VAL A 289 -2.62 9.97 14.29
CA VAL A 289 -2.85 8.74 15.07
C VAL A 289 -2.09 8.79 16.39
N PHE A 290 -0.81 9.12 16.37
CA PHE A 290 0.05 9.16 17.56
C PHE A 290 -0.36 10.26 18.52
N THR A 291 -0.67 11.46 18.01
CA THR A 291 -1.21 12.57 18.82
C THR A 291 -2.46 12.15 19.60
N THR A 292 -3.27 11.26 19.03
CA THR A 292 -4.53 10.82 19.63
C THR A 292 -4.40 9.60 20.55
N LEU A 293 -3.60 8.62 20.16
CA LEU A 293 -3.52 7.32 20.84
C LEU A 293 -2.27 7.14 21.70
N PHE A 294 -1.17 7.79 21.32
CA PHE A 294 0.15 7.65 21.96
C PHE A 294 0.81 9.02 22.15
N PRO A 295 0.17 9.98 22.86
CA PRO A 295 0.67 11.35 22.98
C PRO A 295 2.10 11.41 23.55
N ASP A 296 2.44 10.53 24.50
CA ASP A 296 3.78 10.43 25.09
C ASP A 296 4.87 10.03 24.08
N GLN A 297 4.50 9.48 22.92
CA GLN A 297 5.41 9.03 21.86
C GLN A 297 5.47 10.00 20.68
N GLN A 298 4.69 11.09 20.69
CA GLN A 298 4.65 12.06 19.60
C GLN A 298 6.02 12.69 19.35
N GLY A 299 6.73 13.10 20.41
CA GLY A 299 8.07 13.68 20.28
C GLY A 299 9.09 12.69 19.72
N ALA A 300 8.99 11.41 20.09
CA ALA A 300 9.85 10.36 19.56
C ALA A 300 9.59 10.12 18.07
N LEU A 301 8.32 10.03 17.66
CA LEU A 301 7.92 9.90 16.25
C LEU A 301 8.45 11.07 15.42
N ALA A 302 8.24 12.31 15.87
CA ALA A 302 8.69 13.51 15.17
C ALA A 302 10.22 13.57 15.04
N SER A 303 10.95 13.17 16.10
CA SER A 303 12.41 13.11 16.07
C SER A 303 12.93 12.06 15.08
N GLN A 304 12.33 10.87 15.06
CA GLN A 304 12.69 9.82 14.10
C GLN A 304 12.44 10.28 12.66
N TRP A 305 11.29 10.89 12.40
CA TRP A 305 10.93 11.41 11.08
C TRP A 305 11.86 12.53 10.63
N SER A 306 12.17 13.50 11.49
CA SER A 306 13.15 14.54 11.19
C SER A 306 14.52 13.94 10.82
N GLY A 307 14.91 12.85 11.48
CA GLY A 307 16.10 12.08 11.12
C GLY A 307 16.02 11.45 9.73
N VAL A 308 14.87 10.90 9.34
CA VAL A 308 14.63 10.37 7.98
C VAL A 308 14.73 11.48 6.93
N SER A 309 14.01 12.59 7.10
CA SER A 309 14.00 13.69 6.13
C SER A 309 15.38 14.32 5.97
N ALA A 310 16.10 14.55 7.08
CA ALA A 310 17.46 15.09 7.03
C ALA A 310 18.46 14.08 6.42
N GLY A 311 18.34 12.79 6.78
CA GLY A 311 19.19 11.73 6.26
C GLY A 311 19.02 11.53 4.75
N ALA A 312 17.77 11.58 4.26
CA ALA A 312 17.42 11.47 2.85
C ALA A 312 18.12 12.51 1.97
N GLY A 313 18.24 13.76 2.46
CA GLY A 313 18.96 14.83 1.78
C GLY A 313 20.48 14.84 1.99
N SER A 314 21.02 13.99 2.86
CA SER A 314 22.43 13.99 3.25
C SER A 314 23.27 12.93 2.52
N SER A 315 22.89 11.65 2.62
CA SER A 315 23.60 10.54 1.97
C SER A 315 22.72 9.29 1.88
N SER A 316 23.02 8.39 0.94
CA SER A 316 22.35 7.09 0.80
C SER A 316 22.38 6.25 2.06
N GLU A 317 23.54 6.18 2.72
CA GLU A 317 23.71 5.41 3.96
C GLU A 317 22.81 5.94 5.07
N GLN A 318 22.82 7.26 5.31
CA GLN A 318 21.94 7.87 6.32
C GLN A 318 20.46 7.73 5.96
N ALA A 319 20.08 7.90 4.70
CA ALA A 319 18.71 7.71 4.25
C ALA A 319 18.22 6.29 4.57
N ARG A 320 19.04 5.28 4.23
CA ARG A 320 18.78 3.86 4.49
C ARG A 320 18.66 3.56 5.98
N GLU A 321 19.66 3.95 6.76
CA GLU A 321 19.71 3.65 8.20
C GLU A 321 18.56 4.30 8.97
N ARG A 322 18.25 5.58 8.66
CA ARG A 322 17.16 6.31 9.32
C ARG A 322 15.80 5.74 8.94
N ALA A 323 15.59 5.41 7.66
CA ALA A 323 14.35 4.81 7.21
C ALA A 323 14.11 3.44 7.85
N ALA A 324 15.13 2.57 7.87
CA ALA A 324 15.07 1.26 8.53
C ALA A 324 14.81 1.38 10.05
N ALA A 325 15.46 2.34 10.72
CA ALA A 325 15.26 2.57 12.15
C ALA A 325 13.80 2.96 12.49
N LEU A 326 13.21 3.89 11.73
CA LEU A 326 11.81 4.29 11.95
C LEU A 326 10.83 3.16 11.58
N GLU A 327 11.08 2.43 10.49
CA GLU A 327 10.27 1.27 10.08
C GLU A 327 10.17 0.24 11.20
N SER A 328 11.32 -0.09 11.81
CA SER A 328 11.40 -1.07 12.91
C SER A 328 10.81 -0.52 14.21
N TRP A 329 11.01 0.78 14.50
CA TRP A 329 10.42 1.43 15.67
C TRP A 329 8.89 1.46 15.64
N LEU A 330 8.28 1.58 14.45
CA LEU A 330 6.83 1.58 14.26
C LEU A 330 6.18 0.20 14.45
N ALA A 331 6.94 -0.90 14.28
CA ALA A 331 6.40 -2.26 14.25
C ALA A 331 5.52 -2.63 15.47
N PRO A 332 5.87 -2.31 16.72
CA PRO A 332 5.05 -2.66 17.88
C PRO A 332 3.71 -1.90 17.93
N TYR A 333 3.60 -0.76 17.25
CA TYR A 333 2.41 0.09 17.32
C TYR A 333 1.24 -0.45 16.50
N GLU A 334 1.49 -1.19 15.43
CA GLU A 334 0.42 -1.87 14.67
C GLU A 334 -0.40 -2.80 15.57
N GLU A 335 0.28 -3.64 16.35
CA GLU A 335 -0.35 -4.56 17.30
C GLU A 335 -1.03 -3.82 18.47
N ARG A 336 -0.46 -2.70 18.92
CA ARG A 336 -1.08 -1.86 19.96
C ARG A 336 -2.37 -1.21 19.47
N ILE A 337 -2.38 -0.65 18.26
CA ILE A 337 -3.57 -0.07 17.62
C ILE A 337 -4.64 -1.14 17.43
N LEU A 338 -4.27 -2.31 16.91
CA LEU A 338 -5.20 -3.42 16.70
C LEU A 338 -5.87 -3.85 18.01
N ARG A 339 -5.10 -4.00 19.11
CA ARG A 339 -5.63 -4.39 20.42
C ARG A 339 -6.51 -3.32 21.07
N GLN A 340 -6.12 -2.05 20.94
CA GLN A 340 -6.85 -0.93 21.55
C GLN A 340 -8.17 -0.64 20.82
N GLY A 341 -8.17 -0.78 19.49
CA GLY A 341 -9.26 -0.30 18.64
C GLY A 341 -9.38 1.22 18.66
N ILE A 342 -10.16 1.77 17.72
CA ILE A 342 -10.40 3.21 17.64
C ILE A 342 -11.90 3.48 17.65
N GLY A 343 -12.35 4.03 18.77
CA GLY A 343 -13.73 4.50 18.94
C GLY A 343 -13.93 5.92 18.39
N ARG A 344 -15.20 6.30 18.27
CA ARG A 344 -15.66 7.59 17.72
C ARG A 344 -14.89 8.81 18.26
N ASP A 345 -14.69 8.92 19.57
CA ASP A 345 -14.05 10.11 20.14
C ASP A 345 -12.59 10.24 19.70
N ALA A 346 -11.87 9.13 19.60
CA ALA A 346 -10.52 9.13 19.04
C ALA A 346 -10.56 9.48 17.55
N THR A 347 -11.50 8.94 16.78
CA THR A 347 -11.73 9.31 15.37
C THR A 347 -11.96 10.81 15.19
N ARG A 348 -12.80 11.43 16.04
CA ARG A 348 -13.05 12.88 16.03
C ARG A 348 -11.78 13.67 16.31
N ARG A 349 -10.97 13.26 17.29
CA ARG A 349 -9.71 13.94 17.63
C ARG A 349 -8.68 13.83 16.50
N MET A 350 -8.53 12.65 15.89
CA MET A 350 -7.65 12.45 14.72
C MET A 350 -8.08 13.35 13.55
N LEU A 351 -9.37 13.31 13.18
CA LEU A 351 -9.90 14.15 12.10
C LEU A 351 -9.79 15.65 12.41
N GLY A 352 -9.96 16.04 13.68
CA GLY A 352 -9.76 17.41 14.14
C GLY A 352 -8.33 17.88 13.95
N HIS A 353 -7.36 17.05 14.35
CA HIS A 353 -5.94 17.33 14.15
C HIS A 353 -5.58 17.46 12.66
N ILE A 354 -6.04 16.54 11.82
CA ILE A 354 -5.80 16.56 10.37
C ILE A 354 -6.38 17.84 9.74
N THR A 355 -7.65 18.13 9.99
CA THR A 355 -8.33 19.29 9.37
C THR A 355 -7.84 20.64 9.92
N ALA A 356 -7.25 20.68 11.12
CA ALA A 356 -6.62 21.89 11.66
C ALA A 356 -5.21 22.15 11.09
N SER A 357 -4.60 21.19 10.39
CA SER A 357 -3.17 21.22 10.03
C SER A 357 -2.91 21.69 8.59
N GLY A 358 -3.81 22.48 7.99
CA GLY A 358 -3.74 22.88 6.58
C GLY A 358 -2.42 23.53 6.15
N GLU A 359 -1.85 24.40 6.98
CA GLU A 359 -0.58 25.08 6.68
C GLU A 359 0.64 24.15 6.68
N THR A 360 0.59 23.07 7.47
CA THR A 360 1.61 22.02 7.46
C THR A 360 1.39 21.08 6.29
N LEU A 361 0.14 20.64 6.11
CA LEU A 361 -0.24 19.62 5.13
C LEU A 361 -0.19 20.12 3.68
N LYS A 362 -0.29 21.44 3.43
CA LYS A 362 -0.19 22.01 2.08
C LYS A 362 1.21 21.94 1.46
N ARG A 363 2.23 21.61 2.25
CA ARG A 363 3.61 21.56 1.77
C ARG A 363 3.78 20.31 0.92
N VAL A 364 4.03 20.54 -0.38
CA VAL A 364 4.40 19.47 -1.31
C VAL A 364 5.84 19.70 -1.74
N GLU A 365 6.70 18.72 -1.50
CA GLU A 365 7.99 18.62 -2.18
C GLU A 365 7.69 18.26 -3.65
N ARG A 366 7.49 19.28 -4.49
CA ARG A 366 7.20 19.10 -5.92
C ARG A 366 8.47 19.03 -6.74
N PHE A 367 8.50 18.08 -7.66
CA PHE A 367 9.34 18.17 -8.84
C PHE A 367 8.67 19.04 -9.90
N SER A 368 9.43 19.91 -10.54
CA SER A 368 9.04 20.50 -11.83
C SER A 368 9.11 19.41 -12.91
N PHE A 369 7.97 18.91 -13.37
CA PHE A 369 7.91 18.08 -14.58
C PHE A 369 7.41 18.92 -15.75
N SER A 370 8.28 19.25 -16.70
CA SER A 370 7.85 19.78 -17.99
C SER A 370 7.46 18.61 -18.89
N ARG A 371 6.23 18.63 -19.41
CA ARG A 371 5.77 17.68 -20.42
C ARG A 371 6.73 17.70 -21.63
N SER A 372 7.12 16.53 -22.15
CA SER A 372 7.77 16.49 -23.46
C SER A 372 6.79 17.06 -24.51
N PRO A 373 7.24 17.96 -25.41
CA PRO A 373 6.42 18.47 -26.51
C PRO A 373 5.82 17.38 -27.40
N THR A 374 6.37 16.15 -27.36
CA THR A 374 5.92 14.98 -28.14
C THR A 374 5.05 13.98 -27.37
N GLY A 375 4.64 14.31 -26.13
CA GLY A 375 3.80 13.42 -25.33
C GLY A 375 2.36 13.36 -25.85
N ASN A 376 1.90 12.19 -26.31
CA ASN A 376 0.59 12.00 -26.96
C ASN A 376 -0.60 11.84 -25.99
N THR A 377 -0.43 11.99 -24.68
CA THR A 377 -1.51 11.81 -23.70
C THR A 377 -2.31 13.11 -23.56
N VAL A 378 -3.26 13.31 -24.47
CA VAL A 378 -4.14 14.50 -24.50
C VAL A 378 -5.54 14.05 -24.09
N ARG A 379 -5.96 14.47 -22.88
CA ARG A 379 -7.27 14.25 -22.22
C ARG A 379 -7.42 12.99 -21.36
N VAL A 380 -7.96 13.23 -20.16
CA VAL A 380 -8.42 12.23 -19.19
C VAL A 380 -9.78 12.70 -18.70
N GLY A 381 -10.84 11.96 -19.05
CA GLY A 381 -12.25 12.38 -18.93
C GLY A 381 -13.11 11.53 -17.99
N SER A 382 -12.52 10.83 -17.02
CA SER A 382 -13.29 10.18 -15.95
C SER A 382 -12.39 9.90 -14.75
N VAL A 383 -13.01 9.60 -13.60
CA VAL A 383 -12.35 9.16 -12.35
C VAL A 383 -11.50 7.88 -12.54
N SER A 384 -11.63 7.18 -13.70
CA SER A 384 -10.77 6.06 -14.10
C SER A 384 -9.48 6.46 -14.86
N ALA A 385 -9.29 7.76 -15.08
CA ALA A 385 -8.03 8.41 -15.43
C ALA A 385 -6.96 8.23 -14.34
N PRO A 386 -5.64 8.01 -14.55
CA PRO A 386 -4.69 8.19 -13.46
C PRO A 386 -4.56 9.70 -13.18
N TRP A 387 -5.42 10.15 -12.27
CA TRP A 387 -5.16 11.27 -11.37
C TRP A 387 -3.96 10.88 -10.49
N TRP A 388 -3.38 11.79 -9.73
CA TRP A 388 -2.22 11.60 -8.84
C TRP A 388 -0.87 11.19 -9.47
N TRP A 389 0.01 12.18 -9.69
CA TRP A 389 1.47 11.95 -9.70
C TRP A 389 2.12 12.40 -8.37
N THR A 390 1.29 12.76 -7.38
CA THR A 390 1.69 13.28 -6.07
C THR A 390 0.92 12.53 -4.99
N THR A 391 1.61 11.67 -4.26
CA THR A 391 1.11 10.93 -3.10
C THR A 391 1.66 11.60 -1.84
N GLY A 392 1.26 12.84 -1.59
CA GLY A 392 1.75 13.62 -0.46
C GLY A 392 0.73 13.73 0.67
N ALA A 393 1.05 14.58 1.64
CA ALA A 393 0.17 14.95 2.74
C ALA A 393 -1.20 15.50 2.26
N PRO A 394 -1.30 16.35 1.24
CA PRO A 394 -2.59 16.88 0.80
C PRO A 394 -3.57 15.80 0.32
N GLU A 395 -3.09 14.83 -0.46
CA GLU A 395 -3.93 13.75 -0.98
C GLU A 395 -4.36 12.79 0.13
N GLN A 396 -3.43 12.41 1.01
CA GLN A 396 -3.76 11.60 2.19
C GLN A 396 -4.78 12.29 3.10
N THR A 397 -4.74 13.63 3.19
CA THR A 397 -5.72 14.42 3.93
C THR A 397 -7.13 14.31 3.36
N ALA A 398 -7.28 14.42 2.04
CA ALA A 398 -8.59 14.28 1.40
C ALA A 398 -9.16 12.86 1.61
N LEU A 399 -8.34 11.83 1.43
CA LEU A 399 -8.75 10.44 1.64
C LEU A 399 -9.05 10.14 3.12
N ALA A 400 -8.33 10.76 4.05
CA ALA A 400 -8.60 10.66 5.48
C ALA A 400 -9.95 11.31 5.85
N ILE A 401 -10.31 12.44 5.25
CA ILE A 401 -11.64 13.04 5.44
C ILE A 401 -12.72 12.08 4.95
N GLU A 402 -12.55 11.49 3.76
CA GLU A 402 -13.52 10.52 3.23
C GLU A 402 -13.68 9.30 4.14
N SER A 403 -12.57 8.82 4.71
CA SER A 403 -12.55 7.63 5.57
C SER A 403 -13.06 7.89 6.99
N LEU A 404 -12.79 9.07 7.56
CA LEU A 404 -12.98 9.34 8.99
C LEU A 404 -14.19 10.23 9.31
N CYS A 405 -14.76 10.96 8.35
CA CYS A 405 -15.85 11.90 8.67
C CYS A 405 -17.10 11.19 9.17
N GLU A 406 -17.62 10.20 8.44
CA GLU A 406 -18.80 9.45 8.89
C GLU A 406 -18.60 8.75 10.25
N PRO A 407 -17.51 7.99 10.50
CA PRO A 407 -17.32 7.34 11.80
C PRO A 407 -17.04 8.32 12.94
N ALA A 408 -16.59 9.56 12.66
CA ALA A 408 -16.43 10.60 13.68
C ALA A 408 -17.76 11.23 14.13
N PHE A 409 -18.78 11.26 13.26
CA PHE A 409 -20.01 12.02 13.50
C PHE A 409 -21.30 11.18 13.51
N GLU A 410 -21.27 9.91 13.08
CA GLU A 410 -22.46 9.06 12.82
C GLU A 410 -23.53 9.76 11.94
N ARG A 411 -23.14 10.78 11.19
CA ARG A 411 -24.02 11.50 10.28
C ARG A 411 -23.99 10.78 8.94
N LYS A 412 -25.13 10.19 8.54
CA LYS A 412 -25.40 9.77 7.17
C LYS A 412 -25.48 10.99 6.24
N SER A 413 -24.38 11.73 6.05
CA SER A 413 -24.31 12.95 5.22
C SER A 413 -23.06 13.79 5.50
N CYS A 414 -21.92 13.22 5.89
CA CYS A 414 -20.68 14.01 5.90
C CYS A 414 -20.34 14.44 4.46
N ILE A 415 -20.14 13.43 3.61
CA ILE A 415 -19.64 13.58 2.24
C ILE A 415 -20.61 13.07 1.16
N ALA A 416 -21.73 12.44 1.56
CA ALA A 416 -22.78 12.02 0.64
C ALA A 416 -23.44 13.24 -0.05
N PRO A 417 -24.16 13.06 -1.17
CA PRO A 417 -24.90 14.15 -1.82
C PRO A 417 -25.79 14.94 -0.85
N GLY A 418 -25.63 16.26 -0.81
CA GLY A 418 -26.29 17.15 0.15
C GLY A 418 -25.63 17.19 1.54
N GLY A 419 -24.46 16.57 1.68
CA GLY A 419 -23.75 16.44 2.94
C GLY A 419 -23.11 17.72 3.46
N ALA A 420 -22.81 17.74 4.76
CA ALA A 420 -22.33 18.91 5.50
C ALA A 420 -21.06 19.54 4.90
N ILE A 421 -20.19 18.71 4.32
CA ILE A 421 -18.92 19.14 3.73
C ILE A 421 -18.75 18.69 2.27
N GLU A 422 -19.78 18.16 1.60
CA GLU A 422 -19.67 17.60 0.25
C GLU A 422 -19.06 18.62 -0.74
N LYS A 423 -19.61 19.85 -0.75
CA LYS A 423 -19.14 20.92 -1.64
C LYS A 423 -17.71 21.35 -1.32
N ASP A 424 -17.36 21.41 -0.04
CA ASP A 424 -16.03 21.81 0.41
C ASP A 424 -15.00 20.73 0.09
N LEU A 425 -15.35 19.44 0.23
CA LEU A 425 -14.50 18.33 -0.18
C LEU A 425 -14.24 18.35 -1.70
N ARG A 426 -15.27 18.62 -2.51
CA ARG A 426 -15.07 18.83 -3.96
C ARG A 426 -14.13 20.01 -4.26
N GLN A 427 -14.26 21.11 -3.52
CA GLN A 427 -13.36 22.26 -3.65
C GLN A 427 -11.93 21.92 -3.21
N LEU A 428 -11.77 21.12 -2.16
CA LEU A 428 -10.48 20.64 -1.67
C LEU A 428 -9.81 19.77 -2.76
N LEU A 429 -10.54 18.80 -3.32
CA LEU A 429 -10.06 17.96 -4.41
C LEU A 429 -9.70 18.77 -5.66
N ASN A 430 -10.48 19.81 -5.99
CA ASN A 430 -10.12 20.73 -7.09
C ASN A 430 -8.84 21.52 -6.81
N ALA A 431 -8.53 21.81 -5.55
CA ALA A 431 -7.27 22.45 -5.19
C ALA A 431 -6.07 21.49 -5.35
N LEU A 432 -6.32 20.17 -5.33
CA LEU A 432 -5.36 19.09 -5.57
C LEU A 432 -5.14 18.75 -7.05
N ASP A 433 -5.52 19.63 -7.97
CA ASP A 433 -5.34 19.35 -9.41
C ASP A 433 -3.87 19.06 -9.74
N ARG A 434 -3.65 18.00 -10.53
CA ARG A 434 -2.30 17.51 -10.86
C ARG A 434 -1.48 18.51 -11.67
N PHE A 435 -2.14 19.34 -12.48
CA PHE A 435 -1.49 20.34 -13.31
C PHE A 435 -1.47 21.72 -12.65
N ASP A 436 -2.41 21.97 -11.73
CA ASP A 436 -2.58 23.26 -11.06
C ASP A 436 -2.95 23.10 -9.57
N TYR A 437 -2.00 22.63 -8.77
CA TYR A 437 -2.18 22.57 -7.32
C TYR A 437 -2.13 23.95 -6.72
N ARG A 438 -3.13 24.23 -5.89
CA ARG A 438 -3.34 25.52 -5.25
C ARG A 438 -3.19 25.34 -3.74
N PRO A 439 -1.96 25.40 -3.19
CA PRO A 439 -1.70 25.09 -1.78
C PRO A 439 -2.46 25.99 -0.81
N ASP A 440 -2.56 27.28 -1.12
CA ASP A 440 -3.28 28.22 -0.25
C ASP A 440 -4.78 28.00 -0.30
N GLN A 441 -5.33 27.68 -1.49
CA GLN A 441 -6.73 27.28 -1.60
C GLN A 441 -6.99 25.97 -0.85
N PHE A 442 -6.09 24.99 -0.94
CA PHE A 442 -6.20 23.73 -0.19
C PHE A 442 -6.27 24.01 1.32
N SER A 443 -5.33 24.78 1.86
CA SER A 443 -5.29 25.12 3.29
C SER A 443 -6.53 25.88 3.74
N GLN A 444 -6.95 26.88 2.95
CA GLN A 444 -8.16 27.66 3.22
C GLN A 444 -9.41 26.77 3.22
N THR A 445 -9.59 25.92 2.21
CA THR A 445 -10.74 25.01 2.12
C THR A 445 -10.72 23.99 3.26
N LEU A 446 -9.55 23.48 3.65
CA LEU A 446 -9.42 22.57 4.79
C LEU A 446 -9.85 23.24 6.11
N GLY A 447 -9.49 24.51 6.32
CA GLY A 447 -9.95 25.29 7.48
C GLY A 447 -11.46 25.52 7.49
N VAL A 448 -12.10 25.66 6.32
CA VAL A 448 -13.58 25.70 6.20
C VAL A 448 -14.19 24.37 6.62
N ILE A 449 -13.65 23.25 6.14
CA ILE A 449 -14.08 21.90 6.53
C ILE A 449 -13.96 21.73 8.05
N HIS A 450 -12.81 22.07 8.63
CA HIS A 450 -12.58 22.01 10.08
C HIS A 450 -13.67 22.78 10.84
N SER A 451 -13.89 24.04 10.44
CA SER A 451 -14.88 24.90 11.07
C SER A 451 -16.30 24.31 11.00
N LYS A 452 -16.69 23.65 9.91
CA LYS A 452 -18.04 23.06 9.78
C LYS A 452 -18.20 21.81 10.64
N LEU A 453 -17.15 21.02 10.78
CA LEU A 453 -17.18 19.76 11.52
C LEU A 453 -17.12 19.95 13.04
N PHE A 454 -16.37 20.95 13.51
CA PHE A 454 -16.07 21.13 14.94
C PHE A 454 -16.72 22.38 15.56
N ARG A 455 -17.76 22.92 14.91
CA ARG A 455 -18.64 23.95 15.48
C ARG A 455 -19.64 23.40 16.47
#